data_AF-A0AA42Y8N0-F1
#
_entry.id   AF-A0AA42Y8N0-F1
#
_cell.length_a   1.000
_cell.length_b   1.000
_cell.length_c   1.000
_cell.angle_alpha   90.00
_cell.angle_beta   90.00
_cell.angle_gamma   90.00
#
_symmetry.space_group_name_H-M   'P 1'
#
loop_
_entity.id
_entity.type
_entity.pdbx_description
1 polymer ?
#
loop_
_entity_poly.entity_id
_entity_poly.type
_entity_poly.pdbx_seq_one_letter_code
_entity_poly.pdbx_strand_id
1 'polypeptide(L)'
;MADALERDPHTWLTTSDLTAVYRKLIDVFDRFDIPATWAFVAAFAHREEEVRDCPYLVENPLLWRDGDWTASFRAALQSGNADGWMCPAALEIVASSGRHEIASHGFSHVPLAENLIEAQVFDREMIELSQFWGRRGVRPTTFVFPRNQPGYLERLGSAGFEAYRPPAKLERQRNQIARLCRLAGEFNVLEKPENHGRSGTPGTLPPAILLNHRAGGRRFVPMKITLERVRRLLDNAITTRRVVHLYSHPHNFLTGDHQLELLCATLQLVSERVKQARMRVMTQATYARDVLGSA
;
A
#
# COMPACT_ATOMS: atom_id res chain seq x y z
N MET A 1 0.68 12.44 3.47
CA MET A 1 -0.27 11.49 2.84
C MET A 1 0.07 11.37 1.37
N ALA A 2 -0.01 10.14 0.84
CA ALA A 2 0.71 9.68 -0.34
C ALA A 2 0.27 10.21 -1.72
N ASP A 3 -1.02 10.49 -1.93
CA ASP A 3 -1.53 10.67 -3.31
C ASP A 3 -2.32 11.97 -3.57
N ALA A 4 -2.41 12.86 -2.59
CA ALA A 4 -2.90 14.22 -2.77
C ALA A 4 -2.17 15.17 -1.81
N LEU A 5 -1.13 15.84 -2.31
CA LEU A 5 -0.55 17.05 -1.70
C LEU A 5 -1.18 18.33 -2.28
N GLU A 6 -2.25 18.21 -3.07
CA GLU A 6 -3.18 19.30 -3.34
C GLU A 6 -4.23 19.28 -2.22
N ARG A 7 -4.11 20.23 -1.29
CA ARG A 7 -4.99 20.39 -0.12
C ARG A 7 -6.43 20.65 -0.57
N ASP A 8 -7.31 19.66 -0.42
CA ASP A 8 -8.74 19.90 -0.20
C ASP A 8 -8.94 20.20 1.30
N PRO A 9 -9.46 21.37 1.69
CA PRO A 9 -9.63 21.77 3.09
C PRO A 9 -10.59 20.89 3.93
N HIS A 10 -11.14 19.80 3.38
CA HIS A 10 -12.12 18.94 4.05
C HIS A 10 -11.64 17.54 4.49
N THR A 11 -10.34 17.21 4.48
CA THR A 11 -9.87 15.89 4.97
C THR A 11 -8.97 16.01 6.20
N TRP A 12 -9.59 16.11 7.38
CA TRP A 12 -8.92 16.03 8.68
C TRP A 12 -8.63 14.56 9.02
N LEU A 13 -7.54 14.00 8.48
CA LEU A 13 -7.02 12.73 9.03
C LEU A 13 -6.12 13.06 10.21
N THR A 14 -6.63 12.93 11.43
CA THR A 14 -5.82 13.14 12.64
C THR A 14 -4.97 11.90 12.94
N THR A 15 -3.88 12.07 13.69
CA THR A 15 -3.07 10.94 14.17
C THR A 15 -3.92 9.98 15.03
N SER A 16 -4.90 10.52 15.76
CA SER A 16 -5.86 9.74 16.54
C SER A 16 -6.75 8.87 15.66
N ASP A 17 -7.34 9.44 14.61
CA ASP A 17 -8.20 8.70 13.66
C ASP A 17 -7.40 7.62 12.92
N LEU A 18 -6.18 7.95 12.52
CA LEU A 18 -5.26 6.99 11.92
C LEU A 18 -4.95 5.85 12.89
N THR A 19 -4.58 6.15 14.13
CA THR A 19 -4.31 5.11 15.14
C THR A 19 -5.55 4.22 15.36
N ALA A 20 -6.74 4.81 15.46
CA ALA A 20 -7.98 4.09 15.64
C ALA A 20 -8.32 3.18 14.46
N VAL A 21 -8.11 3.64 13.21
CA VAL A 21 -8.38 2.81 12.03
C VAL A 21 -7.41 1.65 11.90
N TYR A 22 -6.12 1.83 12.25
CA TYR A 22 -5.16 0.72 12.27
C TYR A 22 -5.57 -0.36 13.27
N ARG A 23 -5.99 0.01 14.49
CA ARG A 23 -6.51 -0.96 15.48
C ARG A 23 -7.71 -1.74 14.93
N LYS A 24 -8.73 -1.03 14.42
CA LYS A 24 -9.94 -1.65 13.85
C LYS A 24 -9.61 -2.61 12.72
N LEU A 25 -8.68 -2.25 11.84
CA LEU A 25 -8.31 -3.10 10.72
C LEU A 25 -7.57 -4.36 11.18
N ILE A 26 -6.65 -4.25 12.14
CA ILE A 26 -6.00 -5.42 12.75
C ILE A 26 -7.05 -6.34 13.39
N ASP A 27 -7.96 -5.81 14.20
CA ASP A 27 -9.03 -6.59 14.82
C ASP A 27 -9.88 -7.34 13.78
N VAL A 28 -10.18 -6.69 12.66
CA VAL A 28 -10.93 -7.31 11.56
C VAL A 28 -10.14 -8.45 10.92
N PHE A 29 -8.89 -8.23 10.52
CA PHE A 29 -8.08 -9.31 9.91
C PHE A 29 -7.84 -10.48 10.88
N ASP A 30 -7.59 -10.18 12.16
CA ASP A 30 -7.40 -11.16 13.22
C ASP A 30 -8.67 -11.98 13.46
N ARG A 31 -9.86 -11.34 13.47
CA ARG A 31 -11.15 -12.03 13.59
C ARG A 31 -11.39 -13.05 12.47
N PHE A 32 -10.92 -12.75 11.26
CA PHE A 32 -11.05 -13.65 10.11
C PHE A 32 -9.91 -14.66 10.00
N ASP A 33 -8.87 -14.56 10.84
CA ASP A 33 -7.62 -15.34 10.74
C ASP A 33 -6.98 -15.24 9.35
N ILE A 34 -6.93 -14.00 8.81
CA ILE A 34 -6.40 -13.70 7.48
C ILE A 34 -5.18 -12.79 7.63
N PRO A 35 -3.96 -13.24 7.30
CA PRO A 35 -2.79 -12.38 7.32
C PRO A 35 -2.84 -11.39 6.14
N ALA A 36 -2.15 -10.27 6.30
CA ALA A 36 -2.10 -9.19 5.31
C ALA A 36 -0.70 -8.58 5.28
N THR A 37 -0.39 -7.89 4.18
CA THR A 37 0.85 -7.13 4.01
C THR A 37 0.58 -5.65 4.21
N TRP A 38 1.30 -5.03 5.13
CA TRP A 38 1.20 -3.61 5.46
C TRP A 38 2.45 -2.89 4.97
N ALA A 39 2.32 -2.16 3.87
CA ALA A 39 3.42 -1.38 3.32
C ALA A 39 3.48 0.00 3.98
N PHE A 40 4.57 0.29 4.68
CA PHE A 40 4.75 1.53 5.43
C PHE A 40 5.71 2.49 4.73
N VAL A 41 5.30 3.77 4.68
CA VAL A 41 6.23 4.88 4.40
C VAL A 41 7.02 5.12 5.68
N ALA A 42 8.35 5.12 5.61
CA ALA A 42 9.18 5.29 6.80
C ALA A 42 8.87 6.62 7.51
N ALA A 43 8.87 7.74 6.79
CA ALA A 43 8.59 9.06 7.34
C ALA A 43 7.21 9.15 8.03
N PHE A 44 6.22 8.36 7.58
CA PHE A 44 4.92 8.27 8.25
C PHE A 44 5.01 7.52 9.58
N ALA A 45 5.88 6.52 9.70
CA ALA A 45 6.03 5.71 10.91
C ALA A 45 7.19 6.17 11.83
N HIS A 46 7.81 7.32 11.51
CA HIS A 46 8.74 8.01 12.38
C HIS A 46 8.03 8.66 13.57
N ARG A 47 8.74 8.79 14.70
CA ARG A 47 8.38 9.73 15.77
C ARG A 47 8.82 11.14 15.36
N GLU A 48 8.17 12.15 15.92
CA GLU A 48 8.46 13.54 15.57
C GLU A 48 9.92 13.92 15.86
N GLU A 49 10.50 13.45 16.97
CA GLU A 49 11.90 13.73 17.29
C GLU A 49 12.84 13.12 16.24
N GLU A 50 12.58 11.88 15.82
CA GLU A 50 13.37 11.21 14.78
C GLU A 50 13.27 11.92 13.41
N VAL A 51 12.15 12.59 13.13
CA VAL A 51 12.01 13.40 11.90
C VAL A 51 12.83 14.68 12.00
N ARG A 52 12.78 15.36 13.15
CA ARG A 52 13.53 16.60 13.38
C ARG A 52 15.05 16.38 13.26
N ASP A 53 15.52 15.18 13.61
CA ASP A 53 16.92 14.78 13.49
C ASP A 53 17.27 14.16 12.12
N CYS A 54 16.39 14.24 11.11
CA CYS A 54 16.62 13.70 9.77
C CYS A 54 16.81 14.83 8.73
N PRO A 55 18.05 15.25 8.43
CA PRO A 55 18.35 16.31 7.44
C PRO A 55 17.72 16.08 6.06
N TYR A 56 17.48 14.82 5.70
CA TYR A 56 16.84 14.48 4.44
C TYR A 56 15.36 14.90 4.36
N LEU A 57 14.67 14.97 5.50
CA LEU A 57 13.28 15.44 5.57
C LEU A 57 13.17 16.94 5.88
N VAL A 58 14.10 17.48 6.68
CA VAL A 58 13.95 18.84 7.26
C VAL A 58 14.87 19.91 6.68
N GLU A 59 15.98 19.56 6.02
CA GLU A 59 16.95 20.55 5.53
C GLU A 59 17.04 20.59 4.01
N ASN A 60 17.07 19.42 3.36
CA ASN A 60 17.33 19.33 1.92
C ASN A 60 16.03 19.31 1.12
N PRO A 61 15.89 20.13 0.07
CA PRO A 61 14.75 20.02 -0.84
C PRO A 61 14.83 18.70 -1.61
N LEU A 62 13.77 17.90 -1.51
CA LEU A 62 13.63 16.71 -2.33
C LEU A 62 13.01 17.11 -3.67
N LEU A 63 13.86 17.38 -4.66
CA LEU A 63 13.40 17.80 -5.98
C LEU A 63 12.62 16.68 -6.68
N TRP A 64 11.40 16.99 -7.06
CA TRP A 64 10.54 16.13 -7.87
C TRP A 64 9.81 16.97 -8.91
N ARG A 65 10.10 16.75 -10.19
CA ARG A 65 9.69 17.64 -11.29
C ARG A 65 10.13 19.08 -10.99
N ASP A 66 9.20 20.04 -11.09
CA ASP A 66 9.46 21.47 -10.94
C ASP A 66 9.32 21.98 -9.49
N GLY A 67 9.31 21.09 -8.49
CA GLY A 67 9.06 21.48 -7.10
C GLY A 67 9.75 20.62 -6.05
N ASP A 68 9.64 21.06 -4.80
CA ASP A 68 10.15 20.35 -3.63
C ASP A 68 9.04 19.51 -3.00
N TRP A 69 9.21 18.19 -3.09
CA TRP A 69 8.29 17.19 -2.57
C TRP A 69 8.04 17.31 -1.06
N THR A 70 9.04 17.75 -0.31
CA THR A 70 9.02 17.82 1.16
C THR A 70 8.57 19.18 1.69
N ALA A 71 8.34 20.18 0.83
CA ALA A 71 8.00 21.54 1.26
C ALA A 71 6.74 21.62 2.14
N SER A 72 5.66 20.91 1.77
CA SER A 72 4.42 20.90 2.56
C SER A 72 4.60 20.24 3.93
N PHE A 73 5.42 19.19 3.99
CA PHE A 73 5.73 18.50 5.24
C PHE A 73 6.56 19.38 6.17
N ARG A 74 7.61 20.02 5.65
CA ARG A 74 8.43 20.97 6.43
C ARG A 74 7.61 22.15 6.94
N ALA A 75 6.74 22.71 6.11
CA ALA A 75 5.84 23.79 6.53
C ALA A 75 4.89 23.34 7.66
N ALA A 76 4.38 22.11 7.61
CA ALA A 76 3.56 21.53 8.67
C ALA A 76 4.33 21.38 9.99
N LEU A 77 5.56 20.86 9.94
CA LEU A 77 6.43 20.73 11.12
C LEU A 77 6.79 22.09 11.73
N GLN A 78 7.15 23.07 10.90
CA GLN A 78 7.53 24.42 11.35
C GLN A 78 6.36 25.18 11.98
N SER A 79 5.15 24.97 11.49
CA SER A 79 3.93 25.60 12.02
C SER A 79 3.32 24.85 13.22
N GLY A 80 3.90 23.72 13.64
CA GLY A 80 3.32 22.86 14.67
C GLY A 80 2.02 22.16 14.25
N ASN A 81 1.69 22.18 12.96
CA ASN A 81 0.48 21.55 12.40
C ASN A 81 0.83 20.24 11.68
N ALA A 82 1.57 19.37 12.36
CA ALA A 82 2.06 18.10 11.84
C ALA A 82 1.12 16.92 12.12
N ASP A 83 -0.07 17.17 12.70
CA ASP A 83 -1.04 16.12 12.98
C ASP A 83 -1.47 15.39 11.68
N GLY A 84 -1.48 14.06 11.73
CA GLY A 84 -1.81 13.22 10.58
C GLY A 84 -0.67 13.01 9.57
N TRP A 85 0.44 13.73 9.70
CA TRP A 85 1.64 13.49 8.85
C TRP A 85 2.45 12.29 9.31
N MET A 86 2.44 12.02 10.61
CA MET A 86 3.15 10.91 11.25
C MET A 86 2.17 10.12 12.13
N CYS A 87 2.37 8.81 12.21
CA CYS A 87 1.63 7.90 13.07
C CYS A 87 2.54 6.70 13.42
N PRO A 88 3.53 6.86 14.31
CA PRO A 88 4.42 5.77 14.71
C PRO A 88 3.64 4.59 15.33
N ALA A 89 2.55 4.90 16.04
CA ALA A 89 1.65 3.91 16.62
C ALA A 89 1.08 2.93 15.59
N ALA A 90 0.89 3.35 14.33
CA ALA A 90 0.40 2.46 13.27
C ALA A 90 1.34 1.28 13.02
N LEU A 91 2.66 1.52 12.99
CA LEU A 91 3.65 0.46 12.84
C LEU A 91 3.68 -0.45 14.08
N GLU A 92 3.65 0.15 15.28
CA GLU A 92 3.64 -0.59 16.55
C GLU A 92 2.42 -1.51 16.66
N ILE A 93 1.24 -1.02 16.27
CA ILE A 93 -0.01 -1.80 16.22
C ILE A 93 0.15 -3.02 15.30
N VAL A 94 0.61 -2.83 14.05
CA VAL A 94 0.78 -3.94 13.10
C VAL A 94 1.83 -4.93 13.60
N ALA A 95 2.97 -4.44 14.09
CA ALA A 95 4.06 -5.27 14.60
C ALA A 95 3.61 -6.13 15.79
N SER A 96 2.82 -5.57 16.70
CA SER A 96 2.35 -6.25 17.90
C SER A 96 1.42 -7.45 17.64
N SER A 97 0.74 -7.48 16.49
CA SER A 97 -0.12 -8.62 16.10
C SER A 97 0.70 -9.88 15.80
N GLY A 98 1.94 -9.74 15.31
CA GLY A 98 2.83 -10.87 14.98
C GLY A 98 2.39 -11.75 13.80
N ARG A 99 1.18 -11.54 13.25
CA ARG A 99 0.62 -12.31 12.12
C ARG A 99 0.82 -11.66 10.76
N HIS A 100 0.95 -10.34 10.73
CA HIS A 100 0.99 -9.58 9.50
C HIS A 100 2.42 -9.35 9.02
N GLU A 101 2.57 -9.21 7.70
CA GLU A 101 3.83 -8.77 7.11
C GLU A 101 3.94 -7.25 7.19
N ILE A 102 5.12 -6.76 7.59
CA ILE A 102 5.54 -5.37 7.43
C ILE A 102 6.36 -5.29 6.14
N ALA A 103 5.87 -4.54 5.16
CA ALA A 103 6.53 -4.26 3.89
C ALA A 103 6.98 -2.80 3.82
N SER A 104 7.88 -2.50 2.90
CA SER A 104 8.33 -1.12 2.65
C SER A 104 7.46 -0.42 1.61
N HIS A 105 7.16 0.85 1.85
CA HIS A 105 6.54 1.78 0.90
C HIS A 105 7.41 3.01 0.64
N GLY A 106 8.73 2.84 0.66
CA GLY A 106 9.71 3.92 0.51
C GLY A 106 9.90 4.75 1.77
N PHE A 107 10.80 5.74 1.71
CA PHE A 107 11.14 6.56 2.87
C PHE A 107 10.23 7.80 2.96
N SER A 108 10.24 8.66 1.94
CA SER A 108 9.50 9.93 1.92
C SER A 108 8.20 9.89 1.10
N HIS A 109 7.85 8.72 0.56
CA HIS A 109 6.76 8.53 -0.41
C HIS A 109 6.96 9.28 -1.75
N VAL A 110 8.18 9.71 -2.07
CA VAL A 110 8.46 10.24 -3.41
C VAL A 110 8.36 9.12 -4.46
N PRO A 111 7.80 9.38 -5.66
CA PRO A 111 7.83 8.40 -6.75
C PRO A 111 9.27 8.05 -7.15
N LEU A 112 9.58 6.75 -7.19
CA LEU A 112 10.94 6.25 -7.41
C LEU A 112 11.21 5.79 -8.86
N ALA A 113 10.36 6.20 -9.81
CA ALA A 113 10.56 5.85 -11.20
C ALA A 113 11.76 6.59 -11.79
N GLU A 114 12.57 5.90 -12.60
CA GLU A 114 13.83 6.41 -13.18
C GLU A 114 13.63 7.63 -14.08
N ASN A 115 12.42 7.83 -14.59
CA ASN A 115 12.06 8.97 -15.42
C ASN A 115 11.51 10.17 -14.61
N LEU A 116 11.49 10.08 -13.28
CA LEU A 116 10.96 11.12 -12.38
C LEU A 116 11.98 11.64 -11.39
N ILE A 117 12.98 10.83 -11.03
CA ILE A 117 14.04 11.18 -10.09
C ILE A 117 15.39 10.67 -10.61
N GLU A 118 16.47 11.27 -10.14
CA GLU A 118 17.82 10.79 -10.43
C GLU A 118 18.21 9.60 -9.53
N ALA A 119 19.19 8.81 -9.97
CA ALA A 119 19.65 7.64 -9.23
C ALA A 119 20.16 7.98 -7.82
N GLN A 120 20.75 9.17 -7.66
CA GLN A 120 21.25 9.66 -6.37
C GLN A 120 20.11 9.86 -5.36
N VAL A 121 18.94 10.30 -5.83
CA VAL A 121 17.73 10.44 -4.99
C VAL A 121 17.23 9.06 -4.57
N PHE A 122 17.23 8.09 -5.48
CA PHE A 122 16.89 6.70 -5.16
C PHE A 122 17.84 6.11 -4.12
N ASP A 123 19.15 6.24 -4.31
CA ASP A 123 20.16 5.73 -3.39
C ASP A 123 20.01 6.37 -2.00
N ARG A 124 19.72 7.67 -1.95
CA ARG A 124 19.46 8.38 -0.70
C ARG A 124 18.19 7.89 0.00
N GLU A 125 17.09 7.67 -0.74
CA GLU A 125 15.87 7.05 -0.20
C GLU A 125 16.18 5.67 0.41
N MET A 126 16.99 4.84 -0.25
CA MET A 126 17.34 3.50 0.25
C MET A 126 18.22 3.53 1.49
N ILE A 127 19.16 4.49 1.58
CA ILE A 127 20.01 4.67 2.77
C ILE A 127 19.15 5.04 3.98
N GLU A 128 18.29 6.06 3.85
CA GLU A 128 17.43 6.52 4.94
C GLU A 128 16.41 5.45 5.36
N LEU A 129 15.87 4.74 4.37
CA LEU A 129 14.99 3.59 4.60
C LEU A 129 15.69 2.47 5.37
N SER A 130 16.92 2.12 5.00
CA SER A 130 17.71 1.09 5.67
C SER A 130 17.99 1.47 7.13
N GLN A 131 18.37 2.73 7.38
CA GLN A 131 18.60 3.23 8.74
C GLN A 131 17.33 3.19 9.59
N PHE A 132 16.19 3.62 9.03
CA PHE A 132 14.90 3.58 9.70
C PHE A 132 14.53 2.17 10.15
N TRP A 133 14.60 1.20 9.23
CA TRP A 133 14.26 -0.19 9.51
C TRP A 133 15.26 -0.85 10.47
N GLY A 134 16.55 -0.54 10.32
CA GLY A 134 17.62 -0.99 11.22
C GLY A 134 17.38 -0.58 12.67
N ARG A 135 16.99 0.69 12.92
CA ARG A 135 16.64 1.18 14.27
C ARG A 135 15.46 0.44 14.90
N ARG A 136 14.58 -0.14 14.08
CA ARG A 136 13.38 -0.88 14.51
C ARG A 136 13.59 -2.39 14.58
N GLY A 137 14.75 -2.90 14.17
CA GLY A 137 15.02 -4.34 14.12
C GLY A 137 14.11 -5.10 13.16
N VAL A 138 13.51 -4.41 12.18
CA VAL A 138 12.63 -4.99 11.17
C VAL A 138 13.39 -5.04 9.85
N ARG A 139 13.26 -6.15 9.10
CA ARG A 139 13.81 -6.29 7.75
C ARG A 139 12.68 -6.59 6.76
N PRO A 140 12.02 -5.56 6.19
CA PRO A 140 11.02 -5.78 5.15
C PRO A 140 11.69 -6.34 3.89
N THR A 141 11.15 -7.42 3.34
CA THR A 141 11.68 -8.06 2.12
C THR A 141 10.85 -7.71 0.88
N THR A 142 9.61 -7.23 1.09
CA THR A 142 8.72 -6.77 0.02
C THR A 142 8.74 -5.25 -0.10
N PHE A 143 8.80 -4.76 -1.34
CA PHE A 143 8.68 -3.34 -1.66
C PHE A 143 7.41 -3.02 -2.46
N VAL A 144 6.63 -2.05 -2.00
CA VAL A 144 5.52 -1.46 -2.74
C VAL A 144 5.93 -0.05 -3.15
N PHE A 145 6.00 0.24 -4.44
CA PHE A 145 6.44 1.55 -4.89
C PHE A 145 5.42 2.65 -4.59
N PRO A 146 5.84 3.82 -4.04
CA PRO A 146 5.00 5.01 -3.95
C PRO A 146 4.29 5.30 -5.26
N ARG A 147 2.98 5.55 -5.17
CA ARG A 147 2.10 5.84 -6.32
C ARG A 147 2.09 4.74 -7.41
N ASN A 148 2.52 3.52 -7.06
CA ASN A 148 2.73 2.39 -7.98
C ASN A 148 3.65 2.74 -9.18
N GLN A 149 4.69 3.56 -8.97
CA GLN A 149 5.64 3.96 -10.01
C GLN A 149 7.02 3.32 -9.77
N PRO A 150 7.25 2.09 -10.26
CA PRO A 150 8.52 1.39 -10.09
C PRO A 150 9.66 2.02 -10.90
N GLY A 151 10.86 1.94 -10.36
CA GLY A 151 12.14 2.29 -11.01
C GLY A 151 13.31 1.67 -10.27
N TYR A 152 14.49 1.66 -10.89
CA TYR A 152 15.75 1.20 -10.31
C TYR A 152 15.68 -0.22 -9.72
N LEU A 153 15.02 -1.16 -10.41
CA LEU A 153 14.77 -2.51 -9.88
C LEU A 153 16.04 -3.27 -9.52
N GLU A 154 17.12 -3.14 -10.30
CA GLU A 154 18.41 -3.76 -9.97
C GLU A 154 19.01 -3.20 -8.67
N ARG A 155 18.89 -1.88 -8.46
CA ARG A 155 19.32 -1.22 -7.21
C ARG A 155 18.43 -1.61 -6.04
N LEU A 156 17.12 -1.75 -6.27
CA LEU A 156 16.17 -2.24 -5.27
C LEU A 156 16.55 -3.66 -4.79
N GLY A 157 16.88 -4.55 -5.73
CA GLY A 157 17.38 -5.89 -5.41
C GLY A 157 18.70 -5.84 -4.63
N SER A 158 19.63 -4.98 -5.05
CA SER A 158 20.91 -4.76 -4.36
C SER A 158 20.75 -4.18 -2.95
N ALA A 159 19.67 -3.44 -2.69
CA ALA A 159 19.29 -2.95 -1.36
C ALA A 159 18.68 -4.03 -0.45
N GLY A 160 18.53 -5.27 -0.95
CA GLY A 160 18.09 -6.42 -0.16
C GLY A 160 16.59 -6.72 -0.19
N PHE A 161 15.84 -6.09 -1.10
CA PHE A 161 14.43 -6.44 -1.33
C PHE A 161 14.30 -7.65 -2.26
N GLU A 162 13.53 -8.64 -1.82
CA GLU A 162 13.34 -9.94 -2.49
C GLU A 162 12.21 -9.91 -3.52
N ALA A 163 11.23 -9.04 -3.32
CA ALA A 163 10.07 -8.92 -4.21
C ALA A 163 9.49 -7.50 -4.24
N TYR A 164 8.80 -7.17 -5.33
CA TYR A 164 8.06 -5.92 -5.44
C TYR A 164 6.67 -6.10 -6.06
N ARG A 165 5.74 -5.21 -5.68
CA ARG A 165 4.40 -5.15 -6.28
C ARG A 165 4.38 -4.23 -7.50
N PRO A 166 4.11 -4.74 -8.72
CA PRO A 166 3.98 -3.91 -9.91
C PRO A 166 2.62 -3.17 -9.96
N PRO A 167 2.52 -2.05 -10.70
CA PRO A 167 1.25 -1.40 -10.99
C PRO A 167 0.32 -2.29 -11.83
N ALA A 168 -0.99 -2.16 -11.61
CA ALA A 168 -1.96 -2.73 -12.54
C ALA A 168 -1.91 -2.00 -13.90
N LYS A 169 -2.25 -2.69 -15.00
CA LYS A 169 -2.19 -2.11 -16.36
C LYS A 169 -2.96 -0.79 -16.50
N LEU A 170 -4.14 -0.71 -15.87
CA LEU A 170 -5.01 0.48 -15.87
C LEU A 170 -4.48 1.63 -15.00
N GLU A 171 -3.58 1.36 -14.05
CA GLU A 171 -2.93 2.37 -13.21
C GLU A 171 -1.75 3.03 -13.93
N ARG A 172 -1.14 2.36 -14.91
CA ARG A 172 -0.09 2.97 -15.76
C ARG A 172 -0.64 4.12 -16.62
N GLN A 173 -1.95 4.19 -16.85
CA GLN A 173 -2.60 5.21 -17.66
C GLN A 173 -3.27 6.28 -16.79
N ARG A 174 -2.73 7.51 -16.79
CA ARG A 174 -3.19 8.63 -15.93
C ARG A 174 -4.06 9.67 -16.66
N ASN A 175 -4.58 9.37 -17.85
CA ASN A 175 -5.44 10.30 -18.60
C ASN A 175 -6.90 10.30 -18.09
N GLN A 176 -7.68 11.31 -18.48
CA GLN A 176 -9.08 11.48 -18.05
C GLN A 176 -9.96 10.31 -18.48
N ILE A 177 -9.71 9.74 -19.65
CA ILE A 177 -10.39 8.54 -20.16
C ILE A 177 -10.14 7.36 -19.23
N ALA A 178 -8.90 7.14 -18.78
CA ALA A 178 -8.55 6.09 -17.83
C ALA A 178 -9.22 6.30 -16.46
N ARG A 179 -9.46 7.55 -16.03
CA ARG A 179 -10.24 7.83 -14.80
C ARG A 179 -11.70 7.38 -14.95
N LEU A 180 -12.33 7.65 -16.09
CA LEU A 180 -13.69 7.21 -16.39
C LEU A 180 -13.77 5.69 -16.57
N CYS A 181 -12.81 5.09 -17.29
CA CYS A 181 -12.70 3.64 -17.44
C CYS A 181 -12.46 2.94 -16.10
N ARG A 182 -11.70 3.53 -15.16
CA ARG A 182 -11.54 3.00 -13.80
C ARG A 182 -12.84 3.00 -13.01
N LEU A 183 -13.69 4.03 -13.18
CA LEU A 183 -15.01 4.07 -12.54
C LEU A 183 -15.97 3.08 -13.20
N ALA A 184 -16.00 3.01 -14.53
CA ALA A 184 -16.80 2.04 -15.26
C ALA A 184 -16.37 0.60 -14.97
N GLY A 185 -15.06 0.39 -14.79
CA GLY A 185 -14.48 -0.87 -14.35
C GLY A 185 -14.99 -1.33 -12.98
N GLU A 186 -15.51 -0.42 -12.14
CA GLU A 186 -16.12 -0.82 -10.88
C GLU A 186 -17.38 -1.68 -11.05
N PHE A 187 -18.02 -1.62 -12.22
CA PHE A 187 -19.17 -2.43 -12.60
C PHE A 187 -18.80 -3.71 -13.37
N ASN A 188 -17.51 -3.90 -13.68
CA ASN A 188 -17.07 -5.06 -14.44
C ASN A 188 -16.99 -6.32 -13.55
N VAL A 189 -18.07 -7.09 -13.53
CA VAL A 189 -18.18 -8.42 -12.89
C VAL A 189 -17.38 -9.52 -13.58
N LEU A 190 -16.75 -9.25 -14.72
CA LEU A 190 -15.93 -10.19 -15.49
C LEU A 190 -14.43 -9.92 -15.34
N GLU A 191 -14.05 -9.19 -14.30
CA GLU A 191 -12.65 -9.00 -13.93
C GLU A 191 -11.96 -10.36 -13.74
N LYS A 192 -10.81 -10.53 -14.40
CA LYS A 192 -10.08 -11.79 -14.42
C LYS A 192 -9.01 -11.78 -13.32
N PRO A 193 -8.75 -12.93 -12.67
CA PRO A 193 -7.65 -13.04 -11.72
C PRO A 193 -6.31 -12.94 -12.46
N GLU A 194 -5.28 -12.56 -11.71
CA GLU A 194 -3.94 -12.35 -12.22
C GLU A 194 -3.22 -13.69 -12.41
N ASN A 195 -2.33 -13.73 -13.40
CA ASN A 195 -1.38 -14.83 -13.49
C ASN A 195 -0.43 -14.80 -12.28
N HIS A 196 0.28 -15.90 -12.06
CA HIS A 196 1.36 -15.92 -11.08
C HIS A 196 2.44 -14.88 -11.39
N GLY A 197 3.13 -14.44 -10.34
CA GLY A 197 4.27 -13.56 -10.43
C GLY A 197 5.46 -14.22 -11.16
N ARG A 198 6.56 -13.50 -11.23
CA ARG A 198 7.80 -13.97 -11.87
C ARG A 198 8.93 -13.94 -10.87
N SER A 199 9.66 -15.05 -10.76
CA SER A 199 10.91 -15.13 -9.99
C SER A 199 11.95 -14.14 -10.51
N GLY A 200 12.84 -13.70 -9.63
CA GLY A 200 13.87 -12.71 -9.92
C GLY A 200 14.37 -12.07 -8.64
N THR A 201 15.27 -11.09 -8.79
CA THR A 201 15.82 -10.32 -7.68
C THR A 201 15.81 -8.83 -8.04
N PRO A 202 14.74 -8.09 -7.67
CA PRO A 202 13.56 -8.54 -6.94
C PRO A 202 12.56 -9.32 -7.83
N GLY A 203 11.85 -10.28 -7.24
CA GLY A 203 10.75 -10.99 -7.90
C GLY A 203 9.57 -10.06 -8.18
N THR A 204 8.87 -10.28 -9.29
CA THR A 204 7.65 -9.53 -9.63
C THR A 204 6.43 -10.22 -9.04
N LEU A 205 5.75 -9.59 -8.09
CA LEU A 205 4.48 -10.10 -7.54
C LEU A 205 3.31 -9.88 -8.54
N PRO A 206 2.17 -10.58 -8.39
CA PRO A 206 0.96 -10.24 -9.11
C PRO A 206 0.49 -8.81 -8.80
N PRO A 207 0.05 -8.02 -9.81
CA PRO A 207 -0.56 -6.71 -9.58
C PRO A 207 -1.76 -6.81 -8.65
N ALA A 208 -2.02 -5.74 -7.88
CA ALA A 208 -3.16 -5.70 -6.99
C ALA A 208 -4.31 -4.86 -7.57
N ILE A 209 -5.54 -5.26 -7.27
CA ILE A 209 -6.76 -4.54 -7.60
C ILE A 209 -7.20 -3.74 -6.37
N LEU A 210 -7.52 -2.47 -6.55
CA LEU A 210 -8.06 -1.63 -5.48
C LEU A 210 -9.43 -2.16 -5.08
N LEU A 211 -9.61 -2.53 -3.81
CA LEU A 211 -10.94 -2.74 -3.25
C LEU A 211 -11.68 -1.39 -3.33
N ASN A 212 -12.83 -1.38 -3.99
CA ASN A 212 -13.59 -0.17 -4.30
C ASN A 212 -13.61 0.81 -3.10
N HIS A 213 -12.90 1.93 -3.21
CA HIS A 213 -12.96 3.02 -2.25
C HIS A 213 -14.26 3.78 -2.48
N ARG A 214 -15.23 3.58 -1.58
CA ARG A 214 -16.60 4.09 -1.67
C ARG A 214 -16.68 5.59 -1.31
N ALA A 215 -15.92 6.43 -2.00
CA ALA A 215 -15.94 7.89 -1.86
C ALA A 215 -16.27 8.59 -3.18
N GLY A 216 -16.72 9.85 -3.10
CA GLY A 216 -17.15 10.60 -4.29
C GLY A 216 -18.21 9.85 -5.10
N GLY A 217 -18.06 9.78 -6.43
CA GLY A 217 -18.98 9.02 -7.30
C GLY A 217 -18.99 7.50 -7.06
N ARG A 218 -17.90 6.93 -6.52
CA ARG A 218 -17.78 5.48 -6.26
C ARG A 218 -18.68 4.99 -5.13
N ARG A 219 -19.13 5.88 -4.24
CA ARG A 219 -20.07 5.56 -3.15
C ARG A 219 -21.41 5.02 -3.68
N PHE A 220 -21.80 5.45 -4.89
CA PHE A 220 -23.05 5.04 -5.52
C PHE A 220 -22.99 3.66 -6.19
N VAL A 221 -21.80 3.06 -6.33
CA VAL A 221 -21.69 1.66 -6.75
C VAL A 221 -22.26 0.80 -5.62
N PRO A 222 -23.35 0.03 -5.80
CA PRO A 222 -23.90 -0.77 -4.72
C PRO A 222 -22.89 -1.80 -4.20
N MET A 223 -22.78 -1.96 -2.87
CA MET A 223 -21.84 -2.89 -2.25
C MET A 223 -21.98 -4.32 -2.78
N LYS A 224 -23.22 -4.75 -3.09
CA LYS A 224 -23.52 -6.06 -3.69
C LYS A 224 -22.79 -6.27 -5.03
N ILE A 225 -22.59 -5.22 -5.84
CA ILE A 225 -21.85 -5.32 -7.10
C ILE A 225 -20.36 -5.55 -6.84
N THR A 226 -19.77 -4.81 -5.90
CA THR A 226 -18.37 -5.01 -5.49
C THR A 226 -18.16 -6.42 -4.92
N LEU A 227 -19.08 -6.90 -4.08
CA LEU A 227 -19.01 -8.26 -3.52
C LEU A 227 -19.19 -9.35 -4.58
N GLU A 228 -20.09 -9.16 -5.54
CA GLU A 228 -20.26 -10.10 -6.67
C GLU A 228 -19.01 -10.14 -7.56
N ARG A 229 -18.35 -9.00 -7.78
CA ARG A 229 -17.05 -8.93 -8.47
C ARG A 229 -16.00 -9.75 -7.74
N VAL A 230 -15.81 -9.51 -6.45
CA VAL A 230 -14.86 -10.26 -5.62
C VAL A 230 -15.19 -11.75 -5.63
N ARG A 231 -16.46 -12.12 -5.47
CA ARG A 231 -16.91 -13.52 -5.50
C ARG A 231 -16.51 -14.22 -6.80
N ARG A 232 -16.82 -13.61 -7.95
CA ARG A 232 -16.45 -14.15 -9.26
C ARG A 232 -14.95 -14.21 -9.47
N LEU A 233 -14.22 -13.20 -9.01
CA LEU A 233 -12.77 -13.15 -9.10
C LEU A 233 -12.13 -14.32 -8.33
N LEU A 234 -12.60 -14.59 -7.11
CA LEU A 234 -12.17 -15.73 -6.29
C LEU A 234 -12.55 -17.06 -6.94
N ASP A 235 -13.81 -17.22 -7.39
CA ASP A 235 -14.29 -18.47 -8.01
C ASP A 235 -13.52 -18.77 -9.32
N ASN A 236 -13.18 -17.75 -10.10
CA ASN A 236 -12.36 -17.89 -11.29
C ASN A 236 -10.90 -18.25 -10.95
N ALA A 237 -10.32 -17.63 -9.91
CA ALA A 237 -8.96 -17.94 -9.47
C ALA A 237 -8.82 -19.38 -9.01
N ILE A 238 -9.83 -19.91 -8.30
CA ILE A 238 -9.87 -21.30 -7.85
C ILE A 238 -9.89 -22.26 -9.06
N THR A 239 -10.76 -22.01 -10.04
CA THR A 239 -10.89 -22.90 -11.21
C THR A 239 -9.70 -22.82 -12.17
N THR A 240 -9.06 -21.67 -12.26
CA THR A 240 -7.92 -21.44 -13.18
C THR A 240 -6.55 -21.53 -12.51
N ARG A 241 -6.49 -21.81 -11.20
CA ARG A 241 -5.27 -21.82 -10.37
C ARG A 241 -4.46 -20.53 -10.54
N ARG A 242 -5.13 -19.40 -10.31
CA ARG A 242 -4.59 -18.04 -10.47
C ARG A 242 -4.62 -17.26 -9.17
N VAL A 243 -4.09 -16.04 -9.19
CA VAL A 243 -3.94 -15.21 -7.98
C VAL A 243 -4.96 -14.08 -7.97
N VAL A 244 -5.54 -13.86 -6.78
CA VAL A 244 -6.29 -12.64 -6.47
C VAL A 244 -5.45 -11.83 -5.49
N HIS A 245 -5.15 -10.59 -5.84
CA HIS A 245 -4.44 -9.65 -4.98
C HIS A 245 -5.30 -8.39 -4.86
N LEU A 246 -5.79 -8.10 -3.67
CA LEU A 246 -6.58 -6.91 -3.37
C LEU A 246 -5.75 -5.95 -2.51
N TYR A 247 -5.93 -4.65 -2.69
CA TYR A 247 -5.34 -3.64 -1.82
C TYR A 247 -6.34 -2.54 -1.45
N SER A 248 -6.06 -1.83 -0.36
CA SER A 248 -6.75 -0.62 0.06
C SER A 248 -5.76 0.27 0.82
N HIS A 249 -6.14 1.51 1.08
CA HIS A 249 -5.40 2.39 1.99
C HIS A 249 -6.13 2.53 3.32
N PRO A 250 -5.44 2.66 4.46
CA PRO A 250 -6.09 2.90 5.75
C PRO A 250 -7.07 4.08 5.75
N HIS A 251 -6.73 5.18 5.05
CA HIS A 251 -7.61 6.34 4.94
C HIS A 251 -8.90 6.09 4.14
N ASN A 252 -8.95 5.06 3.28
CA ASN A 252 -10.18 4.68 2.61
C ASN A 252 -11.26 4.29 3.63
N PHE A 253 -10.86 3.75 4.78
CA PHE A 253 -11.76 3.30 5.84
C PHE A 253 -12.22 4.44 6.77
N LEU A 254 -11.58 5.61 6.67
CA LEU A 254 -11.99 6.84 7.35
C LEU A 254 -12.92 7.68 6.47
N THR A 255 -12.75 7.62 5.16
CA THR A 255 -13.41 8.50 4.19
C THR A 255 -14.48 7.80 3.33
N GLY A 256 -14.45 6.47 3.26
CA GLY A 256 -15.32 5.67 2.42
C GLY A 256 -16.63 5.28 3.11
N ASP A 257 -17.73 5.43 2.39
CA ASP A 257 -19.08 5.04 2.80
C ASP A 257 -19.16 3.52 3.06
N HIS A 258 -19.49 3.11 4.28
CA HIS A 258 -19.56 1.69 4.69
C HIS A 258 -18.33 0.85 4.31
N GLN A 259 -17.14 1.47 4.24
CA GLN A 259 -15.93 0.81 3.73
C GLN A 259 -15.48 -0.37 4.61
N LEU A 260 -15.64 -0.27 5.93
CA LEU A 260 -15.30 -1.35 6.86
C LEU A 260 -16.24 -2.54 6.70
N GLU A 261 -17.53 -2.31 6.48
CA GLU A 261 -18.52 -3.35 6.18
C GLU A 261 -18.19 -4.08 4.87
N LEU A 262 -17.79 -3.33 3.84
CA LEU A 262 -17.33 -3.91 2.58
C LEU A 262 -16.09 -4.81 2.79
N LEU A 263 -15.13 -4.40 3.63
CA LEU A 263 -13.98 -5.24 3.96
C LEU A 263 -14.40 -6.50 4.70
N CYS A 264 -15.22 -6.39 5.75
CA CYS A 264 -15.72 -7.54 6.49
C CYS A 264 -16.44 -8.54 5.59
N ALA A 265 -17.33 -8.07 4.70
CA ALA A 265 -18.03 -8.92 3.75
C ALA A 265 -17.08 -9.56 2.72
N THR A 266 -16.04 -8.83 2.30
CA THR A 266 -14.99 -9.36 1.42
C THR A 266 -14.16 -10.46 2.10
N LEU A 267 -13.72 -10.24 3.34
CA LEU A 267 -12.97 -11.23 4.11
C LEU A 267 -13.82 -12.46 4.47
N GLN A 268 -15.12 -12.28 4.69
CA GLN A 268 -16.05 -13.40 4.85
C GLN A 268 -16.05 -14.32 3.61
N LEU A 269 -16.14 -13.75 2.40
CA LEU A 269 -16.05 -14.52 1.15
C LEU A 269 -14.72 -15.28 1.02
N VAL A 270 -13.61 -14.67 1.43
CA VAL A 270 -12.28 -15.29 1.42
C VAL A 270 -12.21 -16.43 2.46
N SER A 271 -12.58 -16.15 3.71
CA SER A 271 -12.58 -17.12 4.82
C SER A 271 -13.39 -18.37 4.48
N GLU A 272 -14.55 -18.23 3.86
CA GLU A 272 -15.37 -19.39 3.43
C GLU A 272 -14.61 -20.33 2.49
N ARG A 273 -13.86 -19.78 1.53
CA ARG A 273 -13.09 -20.55 0.54
C ARG A 273 -11.83 -21.16 1.14
N VAL A 274 -11.19 -20.46 2.08
CA VAL A 274 -10.06 -20.99 2.86
C VAL A 274 -10.51 -22.17 3.73
N LYS A 275 -11.62 -22.05 4.47
CA LYS A 275 -12.17 -23.13 5.31
C LYS A 275 -12.57 -24.36 4.52
N GLN A 276 -12.93 -24.19 3.24
CA GLN A 276 -13.21 -25.29 2.31
C GLN A 276 -11.95 -25.84 1.62
N ALA A 277 -10.75 -25.42 2.04
CA ALA A 277 -9.46 -25.81 1.47
C ALA A 277 -9.35 -25.56 -0.05
N ARG A 278 -10.11 -24.61 -0.61
CA ARG A 278 -10.11 -24.29 -2.06
C ARG A 278 -9.05 -23.26 -2.45
N MET A 279 -8.55 -22.50 -1.49
CA MET A 279 -7.51 -21.51 -1.67
C MET A 279 -6.72 -21.32 -0.37
N ARG A 280 -5.53 -20.73 -0.48
CA ARG A 280 -4.73 -20.25 0.66
C ARG A 280 -4.55 -18.75 0.56
N VAL A 281 -4.50 -18.08 1.70
CA VAL A 281 -4.09 -16.67 1.80
C VAL A 281 -2.61 -16.63 2.17
N MET A 282 -1.87 -15.70 1.56
CA MET A 282 -0.45 -15.50 1.82
C MET A 282 -0.19 -14.00 1.95
N THR A 283 0.76 -13.64 2.79
CA THR A 283 1.40 -12.32 2.70
C THR A 283 2.25 -12.26 1.41
N GLN A 284 2.61 -11.06 0.95
CA GLN A 284 3.48 -10.89 -0.21
C GLN A 284 4.86 -11.53 0.01
N ALA A 285 5.44 -11.41 1.22
CA ALA A 285 6.69 -12.09 1.57
C ALA A 285 6.57 -13.61 1.52
N THR A 286 5.50 -14.18 2.11
CA THR A 286 5.26 -15.63 2.04
C THR A 286 5.04 -16.09 0.60
N TYR A 287 4.32 -15.30 -0.22
CA TYR A 287 4.16 -15.60 -1.65
C TYR A 287 5.49 -15.57 -2.40
N ALA A 288 6.33 -14.55 -2.17
CA ALA A 288 7.64 -14.44 -2.80
C ALA A 288 8.52 -15.66 -2.47
N ARG A 289 8.58 -16.04 -1.19
CA ARG A 289 9.35 -17.19 -0.72
C ARG A 289 8.83 -18.51 -1.28
N ASP A 290 7.56 -18.80 -1.05
CA ASP A 290 7.01 -20.14 -1.26
C ASP A 290 6.54 -20.39 -2.70
N VAL A 291 6.26 -19.34 -3.49
CA VAL A 291 5.74 -19.45 -4.86
C VAL A 291 6.76 -18.98 -5.89
N LEU A 292 7.49 -17.90 -5.62
CA LEU A 292 8.51 -17.40 -6.56
C LEU A 292 9.89 -18.01 -6.30
N GLY A 293 10.12 -18.60 -5.12
CA GLY A 293 11.44 -19.12 -4.74
C GLY A 293 12.45 -18.00 -4.49
N SER A 294 11.99 -16.81 -4.12
CA SER A 294 12.86 -15.72 -3.68
C SER A 294 13.48 -16.11 -2.33
N ALA A 295 14.81 -16.08 -2.26
CA ALA A 295 15.61 -16.38 -1.06
C ALA A 295 16.18 -15.10 -0.45
#